data_AF-A0A6C0FCC0-F1
#
_entry.id   AF-A0A6C0FCC0-F1
#
_cell.length_a   1.000
_cell.length_b   1.000
_cell.length_c   1.000
_cell.angle_alpha   90.00
_cell.angle_beta   90.00
_cell.angle_gamma   90.00
#
_symmetry.space_group_name_H-M   'P 1'
#
loop_
_entity.id
_entity.type
_entity.pdbx_description
1 polymer ?
#
loop_
_entity_poly.entity_id
_entity_poly.type
_entity_poly.pdbx_seq_one_letter_code
_entity_poly.pdbx_strand_id
1 'polypeptide(L)'
;MEKKLTTELLSLNDKLLIDNSFYITYVFLMTTATITFIEAIRTKDEKVRHILNLETCISVVAAFFYSKFVENVEKNPETDYEKLNKMRYTDWSITTPIMLLVLVLAFLYNSKGGSLPFSKFLLILFFNFGMLGMGYLGELNVLSKLTANGLGFGFFAALYGYIYQQFLYKQYNFDNLILYLAFFILWAFYGVAYFFNEVNKNVVYNVLDLFSKCFVGIFFWAYFTKTFTLRS
;
A
#
# COMPACT_ATOMS: atom_id res chain seq x y z
N MET A 1 -44.66 -3.26 -6.59
CA MET A 1 -44.21 -3.78 -5.28
C MET A 1 -43.00 -4.69 -5.45
N GLU A 2 -43.09 -5.70 -6.31
CA GLU A 2 -42.02 -6.68 -6.60
C GLU A 2 -40.70 -6.02 -7.10
N LYS A 3 -40.77 -5.14 -8.12
CA LYS A 3 -39.57 -4.43 -8.63
C LYS A 3 -38.86 -3.55 -7.59
N LYS A 4 -39.61 -2.97 -6.63
CA LYS A 4 -39.06 -2.15 -5.54
C LYS A 4 -38.33 -3.03 -4.53
N LEU A 5 -38.94 -4.16 -4.15
CA LEU A 5 -38.34 -5.15 -3.27
C LEU A 5 -37.06 -5.74 -3.88
N THR A 6 -37.06 -6.08 -5.18
CA THR A 6 -35.85 -6.55 -5.88
C THR A 6 -34.74 -5.50 -5.88
N THR A 7 -35.07 -4.22 -6.05
CA THR A 7 -34.08 -3.13 -6.04
C THR A 7 -33.50 -2.92 -4.65
N GLU A 8 -34.32 -2.97 -3.60
CA GLU A 8 -33.87 -2.89 -2.21
C GLU A 8 -32.96 -4.08 -1.85
N LEU A 9 -33.32 -5.30 -2.24
CA LEU A 9 -32.50 -6.50 -2.06
C LEU A 9 -31.14 -6.41 -2.77
N LEU A 10 -31.12 -5.89 -4.01
CA LEU A 10 -29.87 -5.67 -4.75
C LEU A 10 -28.98 -4.65 -4.02
N SER A 11 -29.55 -3.53 -3.57
CA SER A 11 -28.79 -2.50 -2.84
C SER A 11 -28.20 -2.98 -1.51
N LEU A 12 -28.93 -3.86 -0.81
CA LEU A 12 -28.46 -4.50 0.44
C LEU A 12 -27.29 -5.44 0.18
N ASN A 13 -27.37 -6.24 -0.90
CA ASN A 13 -26.28 -7.13 -1.30
C ASN A 13 -25.03 -6.33 -1.72
N ASP A 14 -25.21 -5.23 -2.47
CA ASP A 14 -24.10 -4.36 -2.88
C ASP A 14 -23.40 -3.73 -1.66
N LYS A 15 -24.18 -3.21 -0.70
CA LYS A 15 -23.64 -2.67 0.56
C LYS A 15 -22.86 -3.74 1.34
N LEU A 16 -23.42 -4.94 1.46
CA LEU A 16 -22.76 -6.06 2.14
C LEU A 16 -21.41 -6.41 1.50
N LEU A 17 -21.34 -6.43 0.16
CA LEU A 17 -20.08 -6.70 -0.55
C LEU A 17 -19.04 -5.61 -0.33
N ILE A 18 -19.46 -4.34 -0.32
CA ILE A 18 -18.58 -3.20 -0.04
C ILE A 18 -18.05 -3.28 1.39
N ASP A 19 -18.91 -3.47 2.38
CA ASP A 19 -18.54 -3.53 3.80
C ASP A 19 -17.59 -4.72 4.06
N ASN A 20 -17.87 -5.88 3.43
CA ASN A 20 -17.00 -7.05 3.47
C ASN A 20 -15.60 -6.76 2.91
N SER A 21 -15.46 -5.89 1.90
CA SER A 21 -14.13 -5.55 1.36
C SER A 21 -13.25 -4.83 2.39
N PHE A 22 -13.83 -4.01 3.27
CA PHE A 22 -13.11 -3.37 4.38
C PHE A 22 -12.74 -4.41 5.44
N TYR A 23 -13.69 -5.25 5.83
CA TYR A 23 -13.48 -6.28 6.85
C TYR A 23 -12.42 -7.29 6.44
N ILE A 24 -12.48 -7.80 5.21
CA ILE A 24 -11.49 -8.76 4.68
C ILE A 24 -10.10 -8.13 4.72
N THR A 25 -9.97 -6.90 4.22
CA THR A 25 -8.67 -6.21 4.20
C THR A 25 -8.12 -6.02 5.62
N TYR A 26 -8.97 -5.63 6.57
CA TYR A 26 -8.60 -5.52 7.99
C TYR A 26 -8.05 -6.84 8.56
N VAL A 27 -8.76 -7.95 8.35
CA VAL A 27 -8.33 -9.28 8.84
C VAL A 27 -7.00 -9.70 8.24
N PHE A 28 -6.80 -9.46 6.94
CA PHE A 28 -5.53 -9.76 6.27
C PHE A 28 -4.38 -8.89 6.80
N LEU A 29 -4.60 -7.61 7.09
CA LEU A 29 -3.59 -6.74 7.69
C LEU A 29 -3.17 -7.24 9.07
N MET A 30 -4.13 -7.63 9.92
CA MET A 30 -3.84 -8.24 11.23
C MET A 30 -3.08 -9.56 11.10
N THR A 31 -3.43 -10.37 10.09
CA THR A 31 -2.74 -11.63 9.80
C THR A 31 -1.31 -11.40 9.34
N THR A 32 -1.07 -10.47 8.40
CA THR A 32 0.26 -10.11 7.93
C THR A 32 1.11 -9.53 9.06
N ALA A 33 0.55 -8.64 9.89
CA ALA A 33 1.24 -8.12 11.07
C ALA A 33 1.71 -9.24 11.99
N THR A 34 0.84 -10.22 12.25
CA THR A 34 1.15 -11.36 13.13
C THR A 34 2.26 -12.24 12.53
N ILE A 35 2.16 -12.60 11.24
CA ILE A 35 3.15 -13.46 10.56
C ILE A 35 4.52 -12.79 10.51
N THR A 36 4.56 -11.52 10.06
CA THR A 36 5.82 -10.77 9.95
C THR A 36 6.46 -10.55 11.31
N PHE A 37 5.66 -10.28 12.36
CA PHE A 37 6.16 -10.10 13.72
C PHE A 37 6.79 -11.38 14.27
N ILE A 38 6.09 -12.52 14.14
CA ILE A 38 6.59 -13.82 14.59
C ILE A 38 7.92 -14.15 13.89
N GLU A 39 8.05 -13.87 12.61
CA GLU A 39 9.31 -14.12 11.92
C GLU A 39 10.40 -13.13 12.31
N ALA A 40 10.07 -11.85 12.51
CA ALA A 40 11.03 -10.84 12.94
C ALA A 40 11.68 -11.20 14.28
N ILE A 41 10.94 -11.81 15.23
CA ILE A 41 11.51 -12.27 16.50
C ILE A 41 12.28 -13.60 16.38
N ARG A 42 12.04 -14.39 15.32
CA ARG A 42 12.66 -15.72 15.13
C ARG A 42 13.92 -15.70 14.27
N THR A 43 13.96 -14.84 13.27
CA THR A 43 15.08 -14.78 12.33
C THR A 43 16.38 -14.38 13.03
N LYS A 44 17.48 -15.02 12.64
CA LYS A 44 18.83 -14.72 13.13
C LYS A 44 19.54 -13.66 12.31
N ASP A 45 19.05 -13.35 11.11
CA ASP A 45 19.62 -12.32 10.26
C ASP A 45 19.10 -10.94 10.69
N GLU A 46 20.01 -10.08 11.13
CA GLU A 46 19.66 -8.76 11.67
C GLU A 46 19.02 -7.85 10.61
N LYS A 47 19.46 -7.94 9.36
CA LYS A 47 18.93 -7.12 8.26
C LYS A 47 17.52 -7.54 7.90
N VAL A 48 17.29 -8.86 7.80
CA VAL A 48 15.95 -9.43 7.59
C VAL A 48 15.02 -9.07 8.75
N ARG A 49 15.50 -9.16 10.00
CA ARG A 49 14.73 -8.78 11.18
C ARG A 49 14.27 -7.33 11.12
N HIS A 50 15.14 -6.39 10.74
CA HIS A 50 14.76 -4.99 10.59
C HIS A 50 13.71 -4.78 9.50
N ILE A 51 13.87 -5.45 8.35
CA ILE A 51 12.88 -5.40 7.27
C ILE A 51 11.50 -5.91 7.75
N LEU A 52 11.45 -7.08 8.39
CA LEU A 52 10.20 -7.67 8.85
C LEU A 52 9.54 -6.88 9.99
N ASN A 53 10.33 -6.27 10.89
CA ASN A 53 9.80 -5.36 11.90
C ASN A 53 9.10 -4.14 11.28
N LEU A 54 9.66 -3.58 10.20
CA LEU A 54 9.06 -2.47 9.48
C LEU A 54 7.78 -2.90 8.75
N GLU A 55 7.75 -4.10 8.15
CA GLU A 55 6.54 -4.70 7.56
C GLU A 55 5.43 -4.95 8.60
N THR A 56 5.79 -5.39 9.80
CA THR A 56 4.87 -5.44 10.93
C THR A 56 4.31 -4.06 11.25
N CYS A 57 5.16 -3.03 11.32
CA CYS A 57 4.73 -1.66 11.60
C CYS A 57 3.74 -1.14 10.55
N ILE A 58 4.03 -1.36 9.25
CA ILE A 58 3.13 -1.02 8.14
C ILE A 58 1.77 -1.68 8.35
N SER A 59 1.77 -2.99 8.63
CA SER A 59 0.54 -3.78 8.76
C SER A 59 -0.28 -3.37 9.99
N VAL A 60 0.36 -3.04 11.11
CA VAL A 60 -0.31 -2.57 12.34
C VAL A 60 -0.93 -1.19 12.14
N VAL A 61 -0.20 -0.25 11.52
CA VAL A 61 -0.73 1.10 11.23
C VAL A 61 -1.93 1.00 10.29
N ALA A 62 -1.80 0.26 9.19
CA ALA A 62 -2.90 0.07 8.25
C ALA A 62 -4.09 -0.63 8.92
N ALA A 63 -3.86 -1.67 9.73
CA ALA A 63 -4.93 -2.33 10.49
C ALA A 63 -5.65 -1.37 11.44
N PHE A 64 -4.94 -0.43 12.07
CA PHE A 64 -5.56 0.62 12.88
C PHE A 64 -6.52 1.49 12.05
N PHE A 65 -6.12 1.99 10.88
CA PHE A 65 -7.02 2.77 10.03
C PHE A 65 -8.18 1.93 9.50
N TYR A 66 -7.93 0.68 9.12
CA TYR A 66 -8.98 -0.24 8.70
C TYR A 66 -9.96 -0.57 9.81
N SER A 67 -9.54 -0.65 11.06
CA SER A 67 -10.46 -0.79 12.20
C SER A 67 -11.43 0.39 12.29
N LYS A 68 -10.98 1.60 11.95
CA LYS A 68 -11.82 2.80 11.87
C LYS A 68 -12.73 2.80 10.66
N PHE A 69 -12.30 2.25 9.53
CA PHE A 69 -13.16 2.08 8.36
C PHE A 69 -14.27 1.06 8.62
N VAL A 70 -13.92 -0.11 9.18
CA VAL A 70 -14.88 -1.15 9.59
C VAL A 70 -15.89 -0.58 10.59
N GLU A 71 -15.42 0.09 11.64
CA GLU A 71 -16.29 0.76 12.61
C GLU A 71 -17.26 1.76 11.95
N ASN A 72 -16.78 2.50 10.94
CA ASN A 72 -17.60 3.47 10.22
C ASN A 72 -18.67 2.79 9.36
N VAL A 73 -18.33 1.77 8.58
CA VAL A 73 -19.29 1.10 7.68
C VAL A 73 -20.34 0.26 8.42
N GLU A 74 -19.99 -0.28 9.60
CA GLU A 74 -20.92 -1.05 10.42
C GLU A 74 -21.91 -0.16 11.18
N LYS A 75 -21.46 0.97 11.72
CA LYS A 75 -22.29 1.84 12.58
C LYS A 75 -23.19 2.79 11.80
N ASN A 76 -22.89 3.07 10.54
CA ASN A 76 -23.63 4.07 9.76
C ASN A 76 -24.45 3.40 8.64
N PRO A 77 -25.76 3.68 8.55
CA PRO A 77 -26.59 3.20 7.44
C PRO A 77 -26.13 3.73 6.08
N GLU A 78 -25.63 4.97 6.05
CA GLU A 78 -25.04 5.62 4.88
C GLU A 78 -23.57 5.94 5.16
N THR A 79 -22.67 5.34 4.39
CA THR A 79 -21.22 5.50 4.54
C THR A 79 -20.73 6.73 3.78
N ASP A 80 -20.02 7.63 4.46
CA ASP A 80 -19.31 8.75 3.83
C ASP A 80 -17.97 8.28 3.25
N TYR A 81 -18.03 7.75 2.03
CA TYR A 81 -16.86 7.23 1.31
C TYR A 81 -15.80 8.30 1.00
N GLU A 82 -16.18 9.58 0.87
CA GLU A 82 -15.25 10.67 0.63
C GLU A 82 -14.40 10.94 1.89
N LYS A 83 -15.02 10.92 3.07
CA LYS A 83 -14.30 11.00 4.34
C LYS A 83 -13.36 9.82 4.54
N LEU A 84 -13.77 8.60 4.17
CA LEU A 84 -12.87 7.45 4.20
C LEU A 84 -11.65 7.66 3.31
N ASN A 85 -11.84 8.17 2.09
CA ASN A 85 -10.73 8.50 1.18
C ASN A 85 -9.77 9.51 1.79
N LYS A 86 -10.26 10.57 2.43
CA LYS A 86 -9.40 11.55 3.12
C LYS A 86 -8.59 10.91 4.26
N MET A 87 -9.18 9.99 5.02
CA MET A 87 -8.47 9.26 6.07
C MET A 87 -7.39 8.32 5.50
N ARG A 88 -7.59 7.73 4.31
CA ARG A 88 -6.56 6.91 3.64
C ARG A 88 -5.29 7.69 3.35
N TYR A 89 -5.36 8.97 2.99
CA TYR A 89 -4.15 9.77 2.81
C TYR A 89 -3.36 9.94 4.10
N THR A 90 -4.01 9.89 5.26
CA THR A 90 -3.31 9.88 6.55
C THR A 90 -2.59 8.55 6.75
N ASP A 91 -3.27 7.41 6.52
CA ASP A 91 -2.65 6.08 6.51
C ASP A 91 -1.44 6.04 5.57
N TRP A 92 -1.66 6.37 4.31
CA TRP A 92 -0.63 6.32 3.28
C TRP A 92 0.54 7.25 3.57
N SER A 93 0.31 8.43 4.15
CA SER A 93 1.40 9.33 4.56
C SER A 93 2.35 8.72 5.60
N ILE A 94 1.86 7.74 6.38
CA ILE A 94 2.64 7.02 7.40
C ILE A 94 3.21 5.73 6.81
N THR A 95 2.40 4.92 6.13
CA THR A 95 2.83 3.59 5.66
C THR A 95 3.76 3.66 4.46
N THR A 96 3.51 4.55 3.49
CA THR A 96 4.29 4.58 2.23
C THR A 96 5.77 4.95 2.44
N PRO A 97 6.17 5.90 3.32
CA PRO A 97 7.57 6.07 3.70
C PRO A 97 8.24 4.79 4.20
N ILE A 98 7.54 4.02 5.04
CA ILE A 98 8.06 2.79 5.65
C ILE A 98 8.15 1.69 4.60
N MET A 99 7.15 1.55 3.73
CA MET A 99 7.17 0.61 2.61
C MET A 99 8.33 0.87 1.65
N LEU A 100 8.60 2.15 1.34
CA LEU A 100 9.75 2.53 0.50
C LEU A 100 11.08 2.26 1.21
N LEU A 101 11.15 2.44 2.54
CA LEU A 101 12.32 2.06 3.33
C LEU A 101 12.57 0.55 3.26
N VAL A 102 11.54 -0.27 3.46
CA VAL A 102 11.65 -1.72 3.33
C VAL A 102 12.13 -2.11 1.93
N LEU A 103 11.53 -1.53 0.89
CA LEU A 103 11.90 -1.83 -0.49
C LEU A 103 13.40 -1.58 -0.77
N VAL A 104 13.92 -0.41 -0.37
CA VAL A 104 15.35 -0.10 -0.59
C VAL A 104 16.28 -0.92 0.32
N LEU A 105 15.85 -1.27 1.53
CA LEU A 105 16.61 -2.16 2.41
C LEU A 105 16.67 -3.58 1.83
N ALA A 106 15.59 -4.07 1.23
CA ALA A 106 15.58 -5.34 0.51
C ALA A 106 16.53 -5.30 -0.70
N PHE A 107 16.54 -4.20 -1.46
CA PHE A 107 17.51 -4.05 -2.56
C PHE A 107 18.95 -4.10 -2.09
N LEU A 108 19.27 -3.39 -1.01
CA LEU A 108 20.61 -3.39 -0.41
C LEU A 108 20.97 -4.77 0.16
N TYR A 109 20.02 -5.48 0.77
CA TYR A 109 20.23 -6.84 1.24
C TYR A 109 20.62 -7.79 0.10
N ASN A 110 19.83 -7.79 -0.99
CA ASN A 110 20.03 -8.67 -2.15
C ASN A 110 21.30 -8.35 -2.94
N SER A 111 21.67 -7.07 -3.04
CA SER A 111 22.89 -6.63 -3.71
C SER A 111 24.13 -6.69 -2.80
N LYS A 112 23.99 -7.15 -1.55
CA LYS A 112 25.03 -7.08 -0.50
C LYS A 112 25.58 -5.66 -0.32
N GLY A 113 24.73 -4.67 -0.55
CA GLY A 113 25.01 -3.26 -0.31
C GLY A 113 25.20 -2.95 1.17
N GLY A 114 25.88 -1.83 1.43
CA GLY A 114 26.05 -1.27 2.77
C GLY A 114 24.78 -0.58 3.28
N SER A 115 24.96 0.34 4.23
CA SER A 115 23.88 1.16 4.79
C SER A 115 23.27 2.10 3.75
N LEU A 116 21.96 2.34 3.85
CA LEU A 116 21.26 3.37 3.09
C LEU A 116 21.72 4.77 3.52
N PRO A 117 22.28 5.61 2.62
CA PRO A 117 22.59 6.99 2.95
C PRO A 117 21.30 7.78 3.24
N PHE A 118 21.28 8.50 4.36
CA PHE A 118 20.11 9.28 4.79
C PHE A 118 19.64 10.30 3.75
N SER A 119 20.57 10.96 3.06
CA SER A 119 20.25 11.92 1.99
C SER A 119 19.49 11.29 0.82
N LYS A 120 19.83 10.04 0.45
CA LYS A 120 19.08 9.31 -0.59
C LYS A 120 17.66 9.02 -0.14
N PHE A 121 17.48 8.66 1.13
CA PHE A 121 16.15 8.40 1.69
C PHE A 121 15.32 9.67 1.82
N LEU A 122 15.91 10.80 2.22
CA LEU A 122 15.20 12.09 2.25
C LEU A 122 14.63 12.48 0.87
N LEU A 123 15.39 12.22 -0.20
CA LEU A 123 14.90 12.51 -1.55
C LEU A 123 13.77 11.57 -1.98
N ILE A 124 13.82 10.28 -1.57
CA ILE A 124 12.71 9.33 -1.73
C ILE A 124 11.46 9.84 -1.00
N LEU A 125 11.62 10.30 0.25
CA LEU A 125 10.51 10.86 1.03
C LEU A 125 9.93 12.11 0.38
N PHE A 126 10.77 13.01 -0.12
CA PHE A 126 10.32 14.20 -0.84
C PHE A 126 9.42 13.86 -2.02
N PHE A 127 9.84 12.92 -2.88
CA PHE A 127 9.01 12.53 -4.02
C PHE A 127 7.74 11.79 -3.58
N ASN A 128 7.81 10.93 -2.56
CA ASN A 128 6.65 10.22 -2.03
C ASN A 128 5.59 11.18 -1.45
N PHE A 129 6.01 12.13 -0.62
CA PHE A 129 5.09 13.14 -0.06
C PHE A 129 4.60 14.11 -1.13
N GLY A 130 5.42 14.43 -2.14
CA GLY A 130 4.97 15.19 -3.31
C GLY A 130 3.84 14.48 -4.05
N MET A 131 4.00 13.18 -4.33
CA MET A 131 2.97 12.35 -4.96
C MET A 131 1.67 12.32 -4.15
N LEU A 132 1.75 11.98 -2.85
CA LEU A 132 0.57 11.92 -1.98
C LEU A 132 -0.08 13.28 -1.77
N GLY A 133 0.73 14.33 -1.60
CA GLY A 133 0.25 15.69 -1.41
C GLY A 133 -0.57 16.18 -2.60
N MET A 134 -0.12 15.91 -3.83
CA MET A 134 -0.89 16.27 -5.03
C MET A 134 -2.22 15.52 -5.11
N GLY A 135 -2.24 14.21 -4.84
CA GLY A 135 -3.48 13.43 -4.79
C GLY A 135 -4.46 13.95 -3.74
N TYR A 136 -3.95 14.28 -2.55
CA TYR A 136 -4.76 14.80 -1.44
C TYR A 136 -5.35 16.17 -1.76
N LEU A 137 -4.59 17.08 -2.38
CA LEU A 137 -5.12 18.37 -2.83
C LEU A 137 -6.28 18.22 -3.82
N GLY A 138 -6.27 17.18 -4.66
CA GLY A 138 -7.40 16.89 -5.53
C GLY A 138 -8.61 16.28 -4.80
N GLU A 139 -8.41 15.45 -3.76
CA GLU A 139 -9.51 14.99 -2.90
C GLU A 139 -10.12 16.14 -2.06
N LEU A 140 -9.35 17.18 -1.78
CA LEU A 140 -9.84 18.41 -1.16
C LEU A 140 -10.48 19.40 -2.16
N ASN A 141 -10.52 19.06 -3.45
CA ASN A 141 -11.00 19.93 -4.54
C ASN A 141 -10.23 21.26 -4.68
N VAL A 142 -9.01 21.35 -4.15
CA VAL A 142 -8.12 22.52 -4.34
C VAL A 142 -7.57 22.54 -5.77
N LEU A 143 -7.30 21.35 -6.32
CA LEU A 143 -6.91 21.15 -7.71
C LEU A 143 -7.96 20.28 -8.42
N SER A 144 -8.08 20.43 -9.73
CA SER A 144 -8.89 19.48 -10.52
C SER A 144 -8.30 18.07 -10.41
N LYS A 145 -9.15 17.02 -10.39
CA LYS A 145 -8.69 15.62 -10.31
C LYS A 145 -7.65 15.29 -11.39
N LEU A 146 -7.82 15.82 -12.61
CA LEU A 146 -6.87 15.60 -13.71
C LEU A 146 -5.50 16.25 -13.42
N THR A 147 -5.48 17.51 -12.98
CA THR A 147 -4.24 18.22 -12.65
C THR A 147 -3.54 17.57 -11.45
N ALA A 148 -4.30 17.28 -10.39
CA ALA A 148 -3.81 16.63 -9.18
C ALA A 148 -3.14 15.29 -9.49
N ASN A 149 -3.85 14.43 -10.24
CA ASN A 149 -3.32 13.13 -10.64
C ASN A 149 -2.13 13.24 -11.60
N GLY A 150 -2.16 14.16 -12.57
CA GLY A 150 -1.05 14.38 -13.49
C GLY A 150 0.24 14.80 -12.78
N LEU A 151 0.16 15.73 -11.84
CA LEU A 151 1.28 16.13 -11.00
C LEU A 151 1.72 14.98 -10.07
N GLY A 152 0.76 14.26 -9.48
CA GLY A 152 1.02 13.06 -8.67
C GLY A 152 1.81 12.00 -9.44
N PHE A 153 1.42 11.69 -10.68
CA PHE A 153 2.16 10.78 -11.55
C PHE A 153 3.53 11.31 -11.95
N GLY A 154 3.70 12.62 -12.08
CA GLY A 154 5.02 13.25 -12.26
C GLY A 154 5.96 12.94 -11.09
N PHE A 155 5.50 13.14 -9.85
CA PHE A 155 6.25 12.77 -8.66
C PHE A 155 6.48 11.27 -8.53
N PHE A 156 5.48 10.44 -8.86
CA PHE A 156 5.59 8.98 -8.90
C PHE A 156 6.67 8.50 -9.89
N ALA A 157 6.69 9.06 -11.10
CA ALA A 157 7.70 8.74 -12.11
C ALA A 157 9.10 9.17 -11.65
N ALA A 158 9.22 10.35 -11.04
CA ALA A 158 10.47 10.82 -10.45
C ALA A 158 10.96 9.92 -9.31
N LEU A 159 10.06 9.50 -8.41
CA LEU A 159 10.33 8.59 -7.31
C LEU A 159 10.91 7.26 -7.79
N TYR A 160 10.18 6.56 -8.67
CA TYR A 160 10.58 5.25 -9.14
C TYR A 160 11.76 5.31 -10.13
N GLY A 161 11.84 6.37 -10.95
CA GLY A 161 13.01 6.64 -11.78
C GLY A 161 14.28 6.83 -10.95
N TYR A 162 14.19 7.61 -9.87
CA TYR A 162 15.30 7.80 -8.93
C TYR A 162 15.70 6.49 -8.23
N ILE A 163 14.73 5.72 -7.72
CA ILE A 163 14.99 4.42 -7.09
C ILE A 163 15.69 3.47 -8.08
N TYR A 164 15.19 3.36 -9.31
CA TYR A 164 15.81 2.53 -10.33
C TYR A 164 17.27 2.93 -10.59
N GLN A 165 17.51 4.23 -10.77
CA GLN A 165 18.85 4.73 -11.05
C GLN A 165 19.83 4.52 -9.89
N GLN A 166 19.37 4.60 -8.65
CA GLN A 166 20.22 4.45 -7.47
C GLN A 166 20.48 2.99 -7.07
N PHE A 167 19.51 2.10 -7.25
CA PHE A 167 19.54 0.76 -6.66
C PHE A 167 19.52 -0.40 -7.68
N LEU A 168 19.17 -0.15 -8.95
CA LEU A 168 19.05 -1.20 -9.97
C LEU A 168 19.94 -0.96 -11.20
N TYR A 169 20.16 0.30 -11.59
CA TYR A 169 20.94 0.63 -12.78
C TYR A 169 22.39 0.13 -12.70
N LYS A 170 22.85 -0.59 -13.73
CA LYS A 170 24.18 -1.23 -13.82
C LYS A 170 24.51 -2.25 -12.71
N GLN A 171 23.52 -2.65 -11.92
CA GLN A 171 23.67 -3.61 -10.81
C GLN A 171 22.52 -4.62 -10.85
N TYR A 172 22.41 -5.34 -11.96
CA TYR A 172 21.30 -6.26 -12.20
C TYR A 172 21.22 -7.34 -11.11
N ASN A 173 20.08 -7.36 -10.42
CA ASN A 173 19.68 -8.42 -9.51
C ASN A 173 18.20 -8.73 -9.82
N PHE A 174 17.91 -9.99 -10.14
CA PHE A 174 16.59 -10.42 -10.60
C PHE A 174 15.51 -10.20 -9.53
N ASP A 175 15.81 -10.52 -8.27
CA ASP A 175 14.88 -10.35 -7.16
C ASP A 175 14.56 -8.87 -6.93
N ASN A 176 15.58 -8.00 -7.05
CA ASN A 176 15.37 -6.55 -6.96
C ASN A 176 14.51 -6.02 -8.11
N LEU A 177 14.69 -6.54 -9.32
CA LEU A 177 13.87 -6.15 -10.46
C LEU A 177 12.40 -6.55 -10.26
N ILE A 178 12.15 -7.77 -9.77
CA ILE A 178 10.79 -8.23 -9.46
C ILE A 178 10.15 -7.35 -8.39
N LEU A 179 10.85 -7.12 -7.28
CA LEU A 179 10.38 -6.27 -6.18
C LEU A 179 10.06 -4.85 -6.67
N TYR A 180 10.96 -4.25 -7.46
CA TYR A 180 10.74 -2.95 -8.07
C TYR A 180 9.49 -2.92 -8.95
N LEU A 181 9.35 -3.88 -9.86
CA LEU A 181 8.20 -3.95 -10.79
C LEU A 181 6.89 -4.19 -10.04
N ALA A 182 6.88 -5.04 -9.02
CA ALA A 182 5.69 -5.30 -8.21
C ALA A 182 5.19 -4.01 -7.55
N PHE A 183 6.07 -3.27 -6.87
CA PHE A 183 5.72 -2.00 -6.26
C PHE A 183 5.29 -0.95 -7.29
N PHE A 184 6.07 -0.76 -8.36
CA PHE A 184 5.76 0.20 -9.41
C PHE A 184 4.39 -0.05 -10.05
N ILE A 185 4.10 -1.30 -10.43
CA ILE A 185 2.83 -1.64 -11.10
C ILE A 185 1.65 -1.52 -10.12
N LEU A 186 1.77 -2.09 -8.91
CA LEU A 186 0.69 -2.01 -7.92
C LEU A 186 0.37 -0.58 -7.53
N TRP A 187 1.39 0.27 -7.36
CA TRP A 187 1.20 1.66 -6.95
C TRP A 187 0.62 2.52 -8.07
N ALA A 188 0.99 2.25 -9.33
CA ALA A 188 0.39 2.94 -10.47
C ALA A 188 -1.14 2.76 -10.53
N PHE A 189 -1.66 1.59 -10.11
CA PHE A 189 -3.11 1.36 -10.09
C PHE A 189 -3.86 2.27 -9.10
N TYR A 190 -3.22 2.78 -8.05
CA TYR A 190 -3.88 3.77 -7.16
C TYR A 190 -4.21 5.07 -7.89
N GLY A 191 -3.30 5.53 -8.75
CA GLY A 191 -3.53 6.72 -9.58
C GLY A 191 -4.57 6.48 -10.68
N VAL A 192 -4.73 5.24 -11.15
CA VAL A 192 -5.84 4.87 -12.07
C VAL A 192 -7.18 4.87 -11.31
N ALA A 193 -7.22 4.22 -10.15
CA ALA A 193 -8.42 4.13 -9.32
C ALA A 193 -8.91 5.49 -8.83
N TYR A 194 -8.02 6.50 -8.76
CA TYR A 194 -8.33 7.87 -8.36
C TYR A 194 -9.49 8.52 -9.14
N PHE A 195 -9.70 8.12 -10.41
CA PHE A 195 -10.79 8.65 -11.24
C PHE A 195 -12.12 7.94 -11.07
N PHE A 196 -12.19 6.87 -10.26
CA PHE A 196 -13.43 6.13 -10.07
C PHE A 196 -14.40 6.91 -9.17
N ASN A 197 -15.68 6.56 -9.23
CA ASN A 197 -16.66 7.07 -8.27
C ASN A 197 -16.30 6.60 -6.85
N GLU A 198 -16.77 7.32 -5.82
CA GLU A 198 -16.25 7.16 -4.45
C GLU A 198 -16.44 5.75 -3.86
N VAL A 199 -17.51 5.04 -4.26
CA VAL A 199 -17.75 3.64 -3.86
C VAL A 199 -16.73 2.71 -4.50
N ASN A 200 -16.65 2.71 -5.83
CA ASN A 200 -15.74 1.84 -6.58
C ASN A 200 -14.27 2.16 -6.24
N LYS A 201 -13.95 3.45 -6.05
CA LYS A 201 -12.63 3.91 -5.63
C LYS A 201 -12.23 3.26 -4.29
N ASN A 202 -13.13 3.28 -3.30
CA ASN A 202 -12.84 2.65 -2.00
C ASN A 202 -12.68 1.14 -2.08
N VAL A 203 -13.52 0.44 -2.85
CA VAL A 203 -13.39 -1.01 -3.04
C VAL A 203 -12.05 -1.34 -3.71
N VAL A 204 -11.68 -0.59 -4.76
CA VAL A 204 -10.39 -0.79 -5.44
C VAL A 204 -9.22 -0.46 -4.52
N TYR A 205 -9.30 0.60 -3.72
CA TYR A 205 -8.28 0.89 -2.71
C TYR A 205 -8.18 -0.21 -1.66
N ASN A 206 -9.29 -0.82 -1.23
CA ASN A 206 -9.24 -1.99 -0.34
C ASN A 206 -8.48 -3.15 -0.96
N VAL A 207 -8.78 -3.49 -2.22
CA VAL A 207 -8.07 -4.53 -2.95
C VAL A 207 -6.59 -4.17 -3.11
N LEU A 208 -6.26 -2.94 -3.51
CA LEU A 208 -4.88 -2.51 -3.69
C LEU A 208 -4.11 -2.50 -2.36
N ASP A 209 -4.73 -2.10 -1.25
CA ASP A 209 -4.12 -2.14 0.08
C ASP A 209 -3.82 -3.59 0.49
N LEU A 210 -4.74 -4.53 0.21
CA LEU A 210 -4.52 -5.97 0.39
C LEU A 210 -3.28 -6.46 -0.38
N PHE A 211 -3.16 -6.13 -1.67
CA PHE A 211 -2.03 -6.58 -2.47
C PHE A 211 -0.71 -5.90 -2.05
N SER A 212 -0.74 -4.57 -1.91
CA SER A 212 0.46 -3.76 -1.68
C SER A 212 1.01 -3.82 -0.27
N LYS A 213 0.18 -4.12 0.75
CA LYS A 213 0.62 -4.24 2.15
C LYS A 213 0.61 -5.69 2.61
N CYS A 214 -0.52 -6.40 2.45
CA CYS A 214 -0.63 -7.75 2.99
C CYS A 214 0.19 -8.76 2.19
N PHE A 215 -0.02 -8.83 0.87
CA PHE A 215 0.64 -9.84 0.03
C PHE A 215 2.11 -9.53 -0.20
N VAL A 216 2.49 -8.25 -0.30
CA VAL A 216 3.89 -7.84 -0.29
C VAL A 216 4.57 -8.22 1.03
N GLY A 217 3.94 -7.98 2.20
CA GLY A 217 4.50 -8.38 3.49
C GLY A 217 4.66 -9.90 3.63
N ILE A 218 3.65 -10.67 3.19
CA ILE A 218 3.72 -12.15 3.14
C ILE A 218 4.79 -12.61 2.14
N PHE A 219 4.93 -11.92 1.01
CA PHE A 219 5.98 -12.20 0.04
C PHE A 219 7.37 -11.98 0.65
N PHE A 220 7.61 -10.86 1.34
CA PHE A 220 8.86 -10.62 2.04
C PHE A 220 9.14 -11.69 3.10
N TRP A 221 8.13 -12.06 3.90
CA TRP A 221 8.24 -13.17 4.83
C TRP A 221 8.70 -14.44 4.10
N ALA A 222 7.96 -14.91 3.10
CA ALA A 222 8.25 -16.16 2.40
C ALA A 222 9.60 -16.15 1.65
N TYR A 223 9.98 -14.97 1.13
CA TYR A 223 11.25 -14.75 0.44
C TYR A 223 12.43 -14.87 1.40
N PHE A 224 12.39 -14.16 2.53
CA PHE A 224 13.52 -14.16 3.47
C PHE A 224 13.61 -15.45 4.31
N THR A 225 12.50 -16.13 4.57
CA THR A 225 12.50 -17.47 5.19
C THR A 225 12.93 -18.57 4.23
N LYS A 226 13.08 -18.26 2.93
CA LYS A 226 13.33 -19.23 1.85
C LYS A 226 12.28 -20.33 1.79
N THR A 227 11.05 -20.04 2.20
CA THR A 227 9.92 -20.96 2.09
C THR A 227 9.58 -21.23 0.62
N PHE A 228 9.79 -20.24 -0.25
CA PHE A 228 9.73 -20.40 -1.71
C PHE A 228 11.06 -19.99 -2.34
N THR A 229 11.51 -20.73 -3.35
CA THR A 229 12.61 -20.32 -4.21
C THR A 229 12.05 -19.75 -5.52
N LEU A 230 12.42 -18.51 -5.86
CA LEU A 230 12.00 -17.87 -7.12
C LEU A 230 12.76 -18.41 -8.35
N ARG A 231 13.70 -19.35 -8.13
CA ARG A 231 14.32 -20.20 -9.14
C ARG A 231 14.29 -21.66 -8.65
N SER A 232 13.95 -22.57 -9.56
CA SER A 232 14.32 -23.99 -9.47
C SER A 232 15.79 -24.16 -9.85
#